data_AF-A0A8C0HJX4-F1
#
_entry.id   AF-A0A8C0HJX4-F1
#
_cell.length_a   1.000
_cell.length_b   1.000
_cell.length_c   1.000
_cell.angle_alpha   90.00
_cell.angle_beta   90.00
_cell.angle_gamma   90.00
#
_symmetry.space_group_name_H-M   'P 1'
#
loop_
_entity.id
_entity.type
_entity.pdbx_description
1 polymer ?
#
loop_
_entity_poly.entity_id
_entity_poly.type
_entity_poly.pdbx_seq_one_letter_code
_entity_poly.pdbx_strand_id
1 'polypeptide(L)'
;MFSYHYYYFPFLFCPIKLSLSQPMTFTFFLILSPMPLVGNERTAVWCLAASYEILSDPVKRRAFNSIDPTFDNSVPSKSEAKENFFEVFSPVFERNARWSNKKNVPKLGDMNSSFEEVDAFYSFWYNFDSWREFSYLDEEEKEKAECRDERRWIEKQNRAARALRKKEEMNRIRTLVDNAYSCDPRIKKFKEEEKAKKEAEKKAKVEAKRKEQEAKEKQRQAELEAARLAKEKEEEEVRQQALVAKKEKEIQKKAIKKERQKLRTTCKNWNYFSDNEADCVKMMEEVEKLCDRLELASLQCLNEALTSTTREGGKAAVVKQIEEINEQIRREKEEAEARMRQATKSSEKSSTGGGGGSKNWPEDDLQLLIKAVNLFPAGTNSRWEVIANYMNLHSATGIKRTAKDVINKAKSLQKLDPHQKDDINKKAFDKFKKEHGVVPQMDSAAPSERFEGSPLDSSPWTTEEQKLLEQALKTYPVNTPERWEKIAAAVPGRSKKDCMKRYKVRYLTSF
;
A
#
# COMPACT_ATOMS: atom_id res chain seq x y z
N MET A 1 69.10 21.40 81.99
CA MET A 1 67.82 21.75 82.65
C MET A 1 66.72 21.46 81.64
N PHE A 2 66.03 20.31 81.74
CA PHE A 2 64.82 20.11 82.57
C PHE A 2 63.68 21.05 82.14
N SER A 3 62.42 20.66 81.93
CA SER A 3 61.73 19.36 81.90
C SER A 3 60.30 19.61 81.39
N TYR A 4 59.72 18.56 80.79
CA TYR A 4 58.31 18.17 80.63
C TYR A 4 57.19 18.90 81.40
N HIS A 5 55.99 18.98 80.79
CA HIS A 5 54.84 18.15 81.23
C HIS A 5 53.69 18.06 80.20
N TYR A 6 53.36 16.82 79.84
CA TYR A 6 52.10 16.33 79.25
C TYR A 6 50.94 16.46 80.25
N TYR A 7 49.68 16.60 79.77
CA TYR A 7 48.53 15.86 80.33
C TYR A 7 47.44 15.59 79.28
N TYR A 8 46.85 14.41 79.42
CA TYR A 8 45.90 13.68 78.57
C TYR A 8 44.53 13.62 79.30
N PHE A 9 43.41 13.82 78.58
CA PHE A 9 42.01 13.37 78.86
C PHE A 9 41.36 13.79 80.21
N PRO A 10 40.07 13.47 80.54
CA PRO A 10 38.88 13.00 79.78
C PRO A 10 37.58 13.78 80.14
N PHE A 11 36.56 13.93 79.27
CA PHE A 11 35.15 14.09 79.73
C PHE A 11 34.20 13.67 78.59
N LEU A 12 33.75 12.42 78.54
CA LEU A 12 32.58 11.81 79.22
C LEU A 12 31.40 11.68 78.26
N PHE A 13 31.33 10.51 77.62
CA PHE A 13 30.11 9.95 77.05
C PHE A 13 29.12 9.66 78.17
N CYS A 14 27.91 10.22 78.08
CA CYS A 14 26.73 9.70 78.75
C CYS A 14 25.69 9.34 77.67
N PRO A 15 25.29 8.06 77.53
CA PRO A 15 24.34 7.62 76.53
C PRO A 15 22.92 7.70 77.10
N ILE A 16 22.14 8.70 76.71
CA ILE A 16 20.69 8.63 76.89
C ILE A 16 20.11 7.93 75.66
N LYS A 17 19.88 6.62 75.81
CA LYS A 17 18.94 5.88 74.97
C LYS A 17 17.53 6.41 75.27
N LEU A 18 17.00 7.22 74.37
CA LEU A 18 15.56 7.38 74.21
C LEU A 18 15.21 6.96 72.78
N SER A 19 14.69 5.74 72.69
CA SER A 19 13.99 5.23 71.53
C SER A 19 12.73 6.08 71.34
N LEU A 20 12.64 6.78 70.20
CA LEU A 20 11.43 6.93 69.36
C LEU A 20 11.74 7.88 68.19
N SER A 21 11.71 7.31 66.97
CA SER A 21 11.41 7.91 65.66
C SER A 21 11.98 9.31 65.29
N GLN A 22 12.81 9.35 64.23
CA GLN A 22 13.24 10.46 63.35
C GLN A 22 12.73 11.90 63.64
N PRO A 23 13.56 12.98 63.54
CA PRO A 23 14.31 13.29 62.30
C PRO A 23 15.68 14.01 62.45
N MET A 24 16.51 13.80 61.41
CA MET A 24 17.53 14.71 60.81
C MET A 24 18.15 15.80 61.71
N THR A 25 19.30 15.49 62.31
CA THR A 25 20.23 16.49 62.87
C THR A 25 21.08 17.10 61.76
N PHE A 26 20.80 18.35 61.38
CA PHE A 26 21.69 19.17 60.54
C PHE A 26 22.75 19.81 61.44
N THR A 27 23.98 19.29 61.43
CA THR A 27 25.15 19.96 62.00
C THR A 27 25.55 21.13 61.10
N PHE A 28 25.31 22.35 61.59
CA PHE A 28 25.58 23.61 60.92
C PHE A 28 27.06 23.99 61.12
N PHE A 29 27.91 23.77 60.12
CA PHE A 29 29.23 24.39 60.07
C PHE A 29 29.14 25.65 59.20
N LEU A 30 29.04 26.81 59.86
CA LEU A 30 29.21 28.12 59.26
C LEU A 30 30.69 28.29 58.89
N ILE A 31 30.99 28.36 57.60
CA ILE A 31 32.22 28.97 57.10
C ILE A 31 31.80 30.17 56.24
N LEU A 32 31.69 31.32 56.90
CA LEU A 32 32.02 32.60 56.29
C LEU A 32 33.34 33.05 56.93
N SER A 33 34.29 33.50 56.11
CA SER A 33 35.57 34.09 56.51
C SER A 33 35.43 35.11 57.66
N PRO A 34 36.52 35.37 58.42
CA PRO A 34 36.46 35.79 59.81
C PRO A 34 36.02 37.25 59.92
N MET A 35 34.72 37.48 60.11
CA MET A 35 34.29 38.71 60.74
C MET A 35 34.52 38.58 62.25
N PRO A 36 35.10 39.61 62.88
CA PRO A 36 35.49 39.55 64.28
C PRO A 36 34.26 39.20 65.12
N LEU A 37 34.39 38.17 65.94
CA LEU A 37 33.44 37.79 66.97
C LEU A 37 33.33 38.92 67.99
N VAL A 38 32.61 39.98 67.64
CA VAL A 38 32.14 40.98 68.59
C VAL A 38 30.65 40.74 68.72
N GLY A 39 30.30 40.05 69.80
CA GLY A 39 28.94 39.75 70.17
C GLY A 39 28.07 40.99 70.15
N ASN A 40 26.96 40.91 69.43
CA ASN A 40 25.87 41.86 69.57
C ASN A 40 24.60 41.06 69.33
N GLU A 41 23.78 40.86 70.36
CA GLU A 41 22.49 40.15 70.26
C GLU A 41 21.62 40.69 69.11
N ARG A 42 21.82 41.97 68.74
CA ARG A 42 21.23 42.62 67.56
C ARG A 42 21.56 41.97 66.22
N THR A 43 22.79 41.50 65.99
CA THR A 43 23.14 40.81 64.73
C THR A 43 22.52 39.42 64.69
N ALA A 44 22.50 38.71 65.82
CA ALA A 44 21.83 37.40 65.92
C ALA A 44 20.31 37.51 65.70
N VAL A 45 19.65 38.51 66.28
CA VAL A 45 18.22 38.78 66.09
C VAL A 45 17.91 39.17 64.65
N TRP A 46 18.75 40.00 64.02
CA TRP A 46 18.61 40.35 62.61
C TRP A 46 18.79 39.13 61.69
N CYS A 47 19.81 38.29 61.93
CA CYS A 47 20.00 37.04 61.20
C CYS A 47 18.81 36.08 61.39
N LEU A 48 18.25 36.00 62.59
CA LEU A 48 17.08 35.18 62.86
C LEU A 48 15.85 35.69 62.08
N ALA A 49 15.60 37.00 62.09
CA ALA A 49 14.51 37.61 61.33
C ALA A 49 14.67 37.41 59.81
N ALA A 50 15.87 37.65 59.27
CA ALA A 50 16.17 37.45 57.85
C ALA A 50 16.05 35.96 57.44
N SER A 51 16.52 35.04 58.30
CA SER A 51 16.38 33.60 58.05
C SER A 51 14.92 33.16 58.05
N TYR A 52 14.10 33.69 58.96
CA TYR A 52 12.66 33.39 59.00
C TYR A 52 11.96 33.90 57.75
N GLU A 53 12.28 35.11 57.27
CA GLU A 53 11.70 35.66 56.04
C GLU A 53 12.04 34.81 54.79
N ILE A 54 13.28 34.34 54.67
CA ILE A 54 13.72 33.55 53.52
C ILE A 54 13.16 32.12 53.59
N LEU A 55 13.16 31.50 54.77
CA LEU A 55 12.78 30.09 54.94
C LEU A 55 11.27 29.87 55.08
N SER A 56 10.50 30.90 55.45
CA SER A 56 9.03 30.82 55.54
C SER A 56 8.35 30.91 54.18
N ASP A 57 8.87 31.72 53.25
CA ASP A 57 8.35 31.82 51.88
C ASP A 57 8.84 30.64 51.01
N PRO A 58 7.95 29.81 50.43
CA PRO A 58 8.34 28.66 49.63
C PRO A 58 9.15 28.97 48.36
N VAL A 59 9.03 30.18 47.80
CA VAL A 59 9.76 30.65 46.62
C VAL A 59 11.14 31.14 47.03
N LYS A 60 11.23 31.98 48.08
CA LYS A 60 12.53 32.44 48.61
C LYS A 60 13.36 31.27 49.15
N ARG A 61 12.71 30.30 49.82
CA ARG A 61 13.37 29.07 50.29
C ARG A 61 13.91 28.22 49.14
N ARG A 62 13.17 28.13 48.02
CA ARG A 62 13.66 27.43 46.82
C ARG A 62 14.85 28.11 46.18
N ALA A 63 14.82 29.44 46.08
CA ALA A 63 15.96 30.21 45.60
C ALA A 63 17.19 30.02 46.50
N PHE A 64 17.00 30.08 47.83
CA PHE A 64 18.06 29.82 48.81
C PHE A 64 18.63 28.40 48.69
N ASN A 65 17.77 27.38 48.66
CA ASN A 65 18.21 25.99 48.53
C ASN A 65 18.88 25.69 47.18
N SER A 66 18.69 26.54 46.16
CA SER A 66 19.35 26.42 44.84
C SER A 66 20.80 26.89 44.86
N ILE A 67 21.20 27.63 45.91
CA ILE A 67 22.56 28.13 46.14
C ILE A 67 23.29 27.09 46.98
N ASP A 68 24.20 26.35 46.34
CA ASP A 68 25.07 25.41 47.05
C ASP A 68 26.50 25.53 46.48
N PRO A 69 27.39 26.24 47.19
CA PRO A 69 28.81 26.37 46.80
C PRO A 69 29.57 25.04 46.79
N THR A 70 29.07 24.02 47.52
CA THR A 70 29.70 22.69 47.61
C THR A 70 29.22 21.75 46.50
N PHE A 71 28.20 22.15 45.72
CA PHE A 71 27.67 21.34 44.64
C PHE A 71 28.59 21.37 43.43
N ASP A 72 29.22 20.23 43.17
CA ASP A 72 30.00 20.03 41.96
C ASP A 72 29.08 19.78 40.75
N ASN A 73 29.15 20.72 39.79
CA ASN A 73 28.36 20.71 38.56
C ASN A 73 29.09 20.00 37.40
N SER A 74 30.27 19.42 37.61
CA SER A 74 31.03 18.74 36.58
C SER A 74 30.25 17.56 35.96
N VAL A 75 30.45 17.35 34.67
CA VAL A 75 29.86 16.24 33.92
C VAL A 75 31.00 15.29 33.54
N PRO A 76 30.96 14.02 33.96
CA PRO A 76 32.00 13.05 33.61
C PRO A 76 32.16 12.90 32.10
N SER A 77 33.40 12.74 31.67
CA SER A 77 33.73 12.51 30.26
C SER A 77 33.48 11.06 29.86
N LYS A 78 33.36 10.82 28.55
CA LYS A 78 33.17 9.46 28.00
C LYS A 78 34.37 8.54 28.22
N SER A 79 35.57 9.09 28.41
CA SER A 79 36.80 8.31 28.57
C SER A 79 36.96 7.76 29.98
N GLU A 80 36.58 8.55 31.00
CA GLU A 80 36.68 8.17 32.41
C GLU A 80 35.72 7.03 32.79
N ALA A 81 34.61 6.90 32.05
CA ALA A 81 33.56 5.94 32.37
C ALA A 81 33.65 4.59 31.64
N LYS A 82 34.74 4.31 30.91
CA LYS A 82 34.88 3.07 30.14
C LYS A 82 35.03 1.81 31.00
N GLU A 83 35.76 1.92 32.11
CA GLU A 83 36.05 0.77 32.98
C GLU A 83 35.17 0.76 34.24
N ASN A 84 34.86 1.94 34.80
CA ASN A 84 34.12 2.07 36.07
C ASN A 84 32.82 2.89 35.91
N PHE A 85 31.97 2.51 34.93
CA PHE A 85 30.75 3.24 34.57
C PHE A 85 29.86 3.58 35.79
N PHE A 86 29.53 2.57 36.60
CA PHE A 86 28.61 2.74 37.73
C PHE A 86 29.21 3.61 38.84
N GLU A 87 30.49 3.45 39.14
CA GLU A 87 31.18 4.24 40.18
C GLU A 87 31.27 5.72 39.80
N VAL A 88 31.48 6.02 38.51
CA VAL A 88 31.60 7.40 38.01
C VAL A 88 30.23 8.07 37.91
N PHE A 89 29.23 7.40 37.33
CA PHE A 89 27.95 8.04 37.03
C PHE A 89 26.91 7.96 38.16
N SER A 90 26.92 6.91 38.98
CA SER A 90 25.95 6.76 40.08
C SER A 90 25.95 7.96 41.05
N PRO A 91 27.10 8.38 41.62
CA PRO A 91 27.10 9.53 42.54
C PRO A 91 26.74 10.84 41.84
N VAL A 92 27.00 10.97 40.54
CA VAL A 92 26.62 12.17 39.77
C VAL A 92 25.10 12.23 39.60
N PHE A 93 24.45 11.12 39.24
CA PHE A 93 22.99 11.09 39.12
C PHE A 93 22.30 11.26 40.48
N GLU A 94 22.81 10.63 41.56
CA GLU A 94 22.26 10.82 42.91
C GLU A 94 22.37 12.26 43.39
N ARG A 95 23.51 12.93 43.14
CA ARG A 95 23.66 14.36 43.46
C ARG A 95 22.68 15.22 42.68
N ASN A 96 22.49 14.97 41.38
CA ASN A 96 21.55 15.75 40.56
C ASN A 96 20.07 15.43 40.87
N ALA A 97 19.77 14.24 41.40
CA ALA A 97 18.41 13.81 41.73
C ALA A 97 17.74 14.73 42.79
N ARG A 98 18.54 15.36 43.65
CA ARG A 98 18.05 16.30 44.67
C ARG A 98 17.26 17.48 44.08
N TRP A 99 17.55 17.83 42.84
CA TRP A 99 16.91 18.93 42.13
C TRP A 99 15.60 18.52 41.44
N SER A 100 15.17 17.26 41.52
CA SER A 100 13.99 16.79 40.80
C SER A 100 12.68 17.27 41.44
N ASN A 101 11.72 17.71 40.63
CA ASN A 101 10.34 17.93 41.05
C ASN A 101 9.62 16.62 41.43
N LYS A 102 10.06 15.48 40.86
CA LYS A 102 9.46 14.17 41.09
C LYS A 102 10.15 13.48 42.26
N LYS A 103 9.37 12.99 43.23
CA LYS A 103 9.90 12.38 44.47
C LYS A 103 10.57 11.03 44.23
N ASN A 104 10.02 10.22 43.31
CA ASN A 104 10.52 8.87 43.05
C ASN A 104 11.51 8.93 41.87
N VAL A 105 12.78 9.18 42.17
CA VAL A 105 13.86 9.21 41.17
C VAL A 105 14.43 7.80 40.99
N PRO A 106 14.37 7.21 39.77
CA PRO A 106 15.00 5.92 39.50
C PRO A 106 16.51 5.98 39.71
N LYS A 107 17.06 4.92 40.32
CA LYS A 107 18.51 4.74 40.48
C LYS A 107 19.12 4.16 39.20
N LEU A 108 20.43 4.38 39.01
CA LEU A 108 21.16 3.87 37.83
C LEU A 108 21.16 2.34 37.75
N GLY A 109 21.08 1.67 38.89
CA GLY A 109 21.07 0.21 39.01
C GLY A 109 22.47 -0.41 38.95
N ASP A 110 22.51 -1.68 38.55
CA ASP A 110 23.71 -2.50 38.44
C ASP A 110 23.78 -3.19 37.05
N MET A 111 24.76 -4.07 36.85
CA MET A 111 24.95 -4.82 35.59
C MET A 111 23.81 -5.79 35.28
N ASN A 112 23.05 -6.22 36.30
CA ASN A 112 21.99 -7.22 36.17
C ASN A 112 20.59 -6.60 36.02
N SER A 113 20.50 -5.28 36.00
CA SER A 113 19.23 -4.57 35.84
C SER A 113 18.58 -4.90 34.49
N SER A 114 17.26 -5.08 34.52
CA SER A 114 16.46 -5.40 33.33
C SER A 114 16.44 -4.26 32.32
N PHE A 115 16.10 -4.57 31.06
CA PHE A 115 15.96 -3.55 30.02
C PHE A 115 14.92 -2.49 30.40
N GLU A 116 13.81 -2.92 31.01
CA GLU A 116 12.70 -2.07 31.43
C GLU A 116 13.12 -1.08 32.52
N GLU A 117 13.92 -1.52 33.50
CA GLU A 117 14.44 -0.66 34.56
C GLU A 117 15.42 0.38 34.00
N VAL A 118 16.30 -0.05 33.08
CA VAL A 118 17.26 0.83 32.41
C VAL A 118 16.54 1.85 31.53
N ASP A 119 15.53 1.43 30.78
CA ASP A 119 14.70 2.31 29.94
C ASP A 119 13.92 3.31 30.79
N ALA A 120 13.31 2.87 31.89
CA ALA A 120 12.61 3.75 32.83
C ALA A 120 13.55 4.79 33.45
N PHE A 121 14.78 4.40 33.79
CA PHE A 121 15.82 5.32 34.27
C PHE A 121 16.15 6.38 33.22
N TYR A 122 16.52 5.99 32.00
CA TYR A 122 16.88 6.95 30.96
C TYR A 122 15.70 7.80 30.52
N SER A 123 14.50 7.25 30.45
CA SER A 123 13.26 7.97 30.16
C SER A 123 12.95 9.04 31.21
N PHE A 124 13.19 8.74 32.49
CA PHE A 124 13.07 9.73 33.56
C PHE A 124 14.05 10.88 33.37
N TRP A 125 15.33 10.59 33.11
CA TRP A 125 16.38 11.59 33.00
C TRP A 125 16.34 12.40 31.70
N TYR A 126 15.87 11.82 30.58
CA TYR A 126 15.61 12.58 29.36
C TYR A 126 14.44 13.56 29.51
N ASN A 127 13.50 13.24 30.40
CA ASN A 127 12.37 14.09 30.78
C ASN A 127 12.56 14.69 32.18
N PHE A 128 13.82 14.97 32.55
CA PHE A 128 14.16 15.49 33.86
C PHE A 128 13.54 16.87 34.06
N ASP A 129 12.81 17.02 35.14
CA ASP A 129 12.16 18.26 35.53
C ASP A 129 12.76 18.74 36.85
N SER A 130 13.38 19.92 36.82
CA SER A 130 14.15 20.48 37.92
C SER A 130 13.41 21.63 38.58
N TRP A 131 13.36 21.62 39.92
CA TRP A 131 12.87 22.77 40.69
C TRP A 131 13.95 23.84 40.91
N ARG A 132 15.20 23.58 40.50
CA ARG A 132 16.33 24.50 40.67
C ARG A 132 16.03 25.85 40.01
N GLU A 133 16.18 26.92 40.77
CA GLU A 133 15.86 28.28 40.35
C GLU A 133 17.11 29.17 40.40
N PHE A 134 17.18 30.17 39.51
CA PHE A 134 18.35 31.03 39.33
C PHE A 134 18.06 32.49 39.64
N SER A 135 16.99 32.77 40.40
CA SER A 135 16.58 34.15 40.72
C SER A 135 17.55 34.91 41.62
N TYR A 136 18.46 34.23 42.30
CA TYR A 136 19.53 34.87 43.07
C TYR A 136 20.63 35.49 42.18
N LEU A 137 20.59 35.22 40.87
CA LEU A 137 21.52 35.76 39.86
C LEU A 137 20.86 36.87 39.02
N ASP A 138 19.67 37.33 39.42
CA ASP A 138 19.02 38.46 38.78
C ASP A 138 19.86 39.72 39.05
N GLU A 139 20.32 40.39 37.99
CA GLU A 139 21.23 41.54 38.09
C GLU A 139 20.57 42.78 38.72
N GLU A 140 19.27 42.97 38.45
CA GLU A 140 18.52 44.16 38.86
C GLU A 140 17.34 43.78 39.77
N GLU A 141 17.25 44.42 40.95
CA GLU A 141 16.15 44.21 41.88
C GLU A 141 14.93 45.03 41.45
N LYS A 142 13.80 44.36 41.17
CA LYS A 142 12.54 45.01 40.76
C LYS A 142 11.99 46.05 41.76
N GLU A 143 12.46 45.99 43.01
CA GLU A 143 12.07 46.90 44.09
C GLU A 143 12.78 48.25 44.00
N LYS A 144 13.90 48.33 43.26
CA LYS A 144 14.66 49.56 43.00
C LYS A 144 14.11 50.38 41.81
N ALA A 145 13.14 49.84 41.07
CA ALA A 145 12.52 50.52 39.93
C ALA A 145 11.68 51.73 40.39
N GLU A 146 11.93 52.89 39.78
CA GLU A 146 11.25 54.16 40.11
C GLU A 146 9.84 54.21 39.53
N CYS A 147 9.61 53.54 38.39
CA CYS A 147 8.32 53.52 37.71
C CYS A 147 7.81 52.12 37.35
N ARG A 148 6.51 52.02 37.05
CA ARG A 148 5.83 50.76 36.71
C ARG A 148 6.40 50.10 35.46
N ASP A 149 6.75 50.89 34.44
CA ASP A 149 7.25 50.38 33.17
C ASP A 149 8.69 49.87 33.30
N GLU A 150 9.50 50.56 34.10
CA GLU A 150 10.84 50.10 34.48
C GLU A 150 10.79 48.78 35.27
N ARG A 151 9.85 48.65 36.23
CA ARG A 151 9.63 47.38 36.93
C ARG A 151 9.29 46.24 35.98
N ARG A 152 8.43 46.49 34.98
CA ARG A 152 8.08 45.49 33.95
C ARG A 152 9.27 45.15 33.06
N TRP A 153 10.10 46.13 32.74
CA TRP A 153 11.29 45.94 31.92
C TRP A 153 12.36 45.11 32.65
N ILE A 154 12.65 45.43 33.92
CA ILE A 154 13.55 44.66 34.80
C ILE A 154 13.06 43.22 34.95
N GLU A 155 11.78 43.02 35.27
CA GLU A 155 11.21 41.66 35.38
C GLU A 155 11.29 40.87 34.07
N LYS A 156 11.20 41.54 32.92
CA LYS A 156 11.33 40.91 31.60
C LYS A 156 12.78 40.49 31.34
N GLN A 157 13.77 41.34 31.65
CA GLN A 157 15.19 41.00 31.51
C GLN A 157 15.57 39.85 32.44
N ASN A 158 15.21 39.94 33.73
CA ASN A 158 15.49 38.89 34.71
C ASN A 158 14.80 37.57 34.32
N ARG A 159 13.57 37.61 33.81
CA ARG A 159 12.90 36.40 33.30
C ARG A 159 13.66 35.79 32.13
N ALA A 160 14.20 36.60 31.21
CA ALA A 160 14.99 36.13 30.09
C ALA A 160 16.33 35.52 30.56
N ALA A 161 17.03 36.17 31.48
CA ALA A 161 18.27 35.68 32.08
C ALA A 161 18.07 34.34 32.79
N ARG A 162 17.03 34.22 33.63
CA ARG A 162 16.67 32.96 34.30
C ARG A 162 16.31 31.86 33.31
N ALA A 163 15.57 32.18 32.26
CA ALA A 163 15.24 31.21 31.21
C ALA A 163 16.51 30.71 30.49
N LEU A 164 17.48 31.57 30.23
CA LEU A 164 18.77 31.19 29.65
C LEU A 164 19.55 30.25 30.58
N ARG A 165 19.69 30.60 31.87
CA ARG A 165 20.38 29.75 32.85
C ARG A 165 19.71 28.40 33.05
N LYS A 166 18.37 28.36 33.06
CA LYS A 166 17.61 27.10 33.07
C LYS A 166 17.89 26.26 31.84
N LYS A 167 17.99 26.88 30.65
CA LYS A 167 18.35 26.19 29.41
C LYS A 167 19.76 25.62 29.47
N GLU A 168 20.73 26.38 29.97
CA GLU A 168 22.11 25.91 30.16
C GLU A 168 22.19 24.73 31.12
N GLU A 169 21.46 24.78 32.25
CA GLU A 169 21.39 23.67 33.20
C GLU A 169 20.74 22.44 32.58
N MET A 170 19.64 22.59 31.84
CA MET A 170 19.00 21.47 31.14
C MET A 170 19.92 20.88 30.06
N ASN A 171 20.69 21.71 29.36
CA ASN A 171 21.69 21.25 28.40
C ASN A 171 22.83 20.49 29.10
N ARG A 172 23.26 20.92 30.29
CA ARG A 172 24.25 20.22 31.11
C ARG A 172 23.75 18.84 31.52
N ILE A 173 22.53 18.75 32.05
CA ILE A 173 21.89 17.47 32.40
C ILE A 173 21.73 16.59 31.16
N ARG A 174 21.30 17.14 30.03
CA ARG A 174 21.18 16.37 28.78
C ARG A 174 22.52 15.81 28.32
N THR A 175 23.58 16.61 28.42
CA THR A 175 24.95 16.16 28.09
C THR A 175 25.41 15.04 29.02
N LEU A 176 25.11 15.13 30.32
CA LEU A 176 25.36 14.06 31.29
C LEU A 176 24.65 12.75 30.89
N VAL A 177 23.37 12.83 30.56
CA VAL A 177 22.55 11.68 30.16
C VAL A 177 23.07 11.07 28.85
N ASP A 178 23.40 11.90 27.86
CA ASP A 178 23.93 11.43 26.57
C ASP A 178 25.31 10.78 26.72
N ASN A 179 26.18 11.34 27.56
CA ASN A 179 27.47 10.74 27.88
C ASN A 179 27.29 9.37 28.54
N ALA A 180 26.43 9.28 29.57
CA ALA A 180 26.13 8.03 30.25
C ALA A 180 25.53 6.99 29.29
N TYR A 181 24.51 7.35 28.52
CA TYR A 181 23.83 6.45 27.57
C TYR A 181 24.76 5.90 26.49
N SER A 182 25.74 6.72 26.05
CA SER A 182 26.74 6.27 25.07
C SER A 182 27.79 5.31 25.66
N CYS A 183 28.04 5.39 26.96
CA CYS A 183 29.07 4.59 27.63
C CYS A 183 28.51 3.33 28.30
N ASP A 184 27.23 3.31 28.67
CA ASP A 184 26.58 2.23 29.43
C ASP A 184 26.78 0.85 28.77
N PRO A 185 27.44 -0.10 29.47
CA PRO A 185 27.65 -1.46 28.97
C PRO A 185 26.37 -2.22 28.66
N ARG A 186 25.30 -2.02 29.44
CA ARG A 186 24.01 -2.71 29.29
C ARG A 186 23.32 -2.27 28.01
N ILE A 187 23.32 -0.96 27.73
CA ILE A 187 22.76 -0.41 26.49
C ILE A 187 23.49 -0.96 25.26
N LYS A 188 24.82 -1.12 25.33
CA LYS A 188 25.60 -1.75 24.24
C LYS A 188 25.17 -3.20 24.03
N LYS A 189 25.08 -3.98 25.11
CA LYS A 189 24.61 -5.38 25.07
C LYS A 189 23.21 -5.49 24.47
N PHE A 190 22.25 -4.68 24.93
CA PHE A 190 20.88 -4.69 24.40
C PHE A 190 20.82 -4.31 22.91
N LYS A 191 21.63 -3.33 22.47
CA LYS A 191 21.72 -2.95 21.04
C LYS A 191 22.31 -4.07 20.18
N GLU A 192 23.32 -4.76 20.67
CA GLU A 192 23.94 -5.90 19.99
C GLU A 192 22.99 -7.10 19.91
N GLU A 193 22.29 -7.42 21.00
CA GLU A 193 21.27 -8.48 21.05
C GLU A 193 20.10 -8.19 20.11
N GLU A 194 19.56 -6.97 20.11
CA GLU A 194 18.50 -6.55 19.18
C GLU A 194 18.97 -6.57 17.73
N LYS A 195 20.21 -6.16 17.45
CA LYS A 195 20.79 -6.24 16.11
C LYS A 195 20.95 -7.70 15.68
N ALA A 196 21.48 -8.56 16.54
CA ALA A 196 21.65 -9.99 16.28
C ALA A 196 20.31 -10.68 16.03
N LYS A 197 19.27 -10.36 16.83
CA LYS A 197 17.91 -10.87 16.65
C LYS A 197 17.31 -10.45 15.31
N LYS A 198 17.43 -9.16 14.94
CA LYS A 198 16.96 -8.65 13.65
C LYS A 198 17.72 -9.27 12.47
N GLU A 199 19.02 -9.50 12.61
CA GLU A 199 19.83 -10.18 11.59
C GLU A 199 19.45 -11.67 11.47
N ALA A 200 19.22 -12.35 12.60
CA ALA A 200 18.76 -13.73 12.63
C ALA A 200 17.37 -13.89 12.00
N GLU A 201 16.44 -12.98 12.30
CA GLU A 201 15.10 -12.95 11.70
C GLU A 201 15.15 -12.72 10.19
N LYS A 202 15.99 -11.77 9.73
CA LYS A 202 16.21 -11.54 8.29
C LYS A 202 16.81 -12.78 7.61
N LYS A 203 17.81 -13.41 8.23
CA LYS A 203 18.43 -14.64 7.72
C LYS A 203 17.40 -15.78 7.64
N ALA A 204 16.60 -15.98 8.70
CA ALA A 204 15.55 -16.99 8.75
C ALA A 204 14.48 -16.75 7.66
N LYS A 205 14.07 -15.49 7.44
CA LYS A 205 13.11 -15.14 6.38
C LYS A 205 13.66 -15.38 4.97
N VAL A 206 14.94 -15.05 4.74
CA VAL A 206 15.60 -15.33 3.45
C VAL A 206 15.73 -16.82 3.23
N GLU A 207 16.12 -17.59 4.24
CA GLU A 207 16.23 -19.04 4.15
C GLU A 207 14.87 -19.72 3.94
N ALA A 208 13.83 -19.28 4.64
CA ALA A 208 12.46 -19.78 4.46
C ALA A 208 11.96 -19.52 3.03
N LYS A 209 12.19 -18.31 2.50
CA LYS A 209 11.83 -17.97 1.12
C LYS A 209 12.61 -18.79 0.09
N ARG A 210 13.90 -19.05 0.33
CA ARG A 210 14.72 -19.90 -0.54
C ARG A 210 14.19 -21.34 -0.55
N LYS A 211 13.90 -21.92 0.62
CA LYS A 211 13.32 -23.27 0.74
C LYS A 211 11.95 -23.36 0.06
N GLU A 212 11.10 -22.33 0.18
CA GLU A 212 9.80 -22.28 -0.50
C GLU A 212 9.96 -22.21 -2.03
N GLN A 213 10.92 -21.43 -2.54
CA GLN A 213 11.21 -21.34 -3.96
C GLN A 213 11.77 -22.66 -4.52
N GLU A 214 12.69 -23.30 -3.80
CA GLU A 214 13.23 -24.61 -4.16
C GLU A 214 12.13 -25.70 -4.16
N ALA A 215 11.22 -25.67 -3.18
CA ALA A 215 10.09 -26.60 -3.14
C ALA A 215 9.09 -26.38 -4.29
N LYS A 216 8.78 -25.12 -4.63
CA LYS A 216 7.91 -24.78 -5.77
C LYS A 216 8.51 -25.19 -7.11
N GLU A 217 9.83 -24.99 -7.28
CA GLU A 217 10.51 -25.42 -8.50
C GLU A 217 10.52 -26.94 -8.62
N LYS A 218 10.81 -27.66 -7.53
CA LYS A 218 10.72 -29.13 -7.50
C LYS A 218 9.31 -29.63 -7.81
N GLN A 219 8.28 -28.95 -7.29
CA GLN A 219 6.88 -29.27 -7.59
C GLN A 219 6.53 -29.03 -9.06
N ARG A 220 6.96 -27.91 -9.64
CA ARG A 220 6.78 -27.60 -11.07
C ARG A 220 7.46 -28.64 -11.96
N GLN A 221 8.68 -29.05 -11.62
CA GLN A 221 9.41 -30.08 -12.37
C GLN A 221 8.69 -31.43 -12.32
N ALA A 222 8.21 -31.84 -11.15
CA ALA A 222 7.41 -33.07 -11.01
C ALA A 222 6.09 -33.01 -11.78
N GLU A 223 5.41 -31.86 -11.81
CA GLU A 223 4.19 -31.66 -12.58
C GLU A 223 4.43 -31.72 -14.10
N LEU A 224 5.50 -31.09 -14.58
CA LEU A 224 5.89 -31.16 -16.00
C LEU A 224 6.25 -32.59 -16.42
N GLU A 225 6.96 -33.33 -15.57
CA GLU A 225 7.30 -34.73 -15.84
C GLU A 225 6.05 -35.62 -15.85
N ALA A 226 5.14 -35.45 -14.89
CA ALA A 226 3.87 -36.17 -14.83
C ALA A 226 2.98 -35.86 -16.05
N ALA A 227 2.92 -34.60 -16.48
CA ALA A 227 2.16 -34.20 -17.67
C ALA A 227 2.75 -34.80 -18.96
N ARG A 228 4.09 -34.84 -19.08
CA ARG A 228 4.76 -35.49 -20.22
C ARG A 228 4.44 -36.98 -20.26
N LEU A 229 4.51 -37.66 -19.12
CA LEU A 229 4.21 -39.09 -19.02
C LEU A 229 2.71 -39.38 -19.30
N ALA A 230 1.80 -38.53 -18.85
CA ALA A 230 0.37 -38.66 -19.14
C ALA A 230 0.08 -38.49 -20.65
N LYS A 231 0.69 -37.50 -21.30
CA LYS A 231 0.55 -37.29 -22.74
C LYS A 231 1.09 -38.47 -23.55
N GLU A 232 2.23 -39.03 -23.15
CA GLU A 232 2.82 -40.21 -23.80
C GLU A 232 1.91 -41.44 -23.69
N LYS A 233 1.28 -41.65 -22.52
CA LYS A 233 0.29 -42.71 -22.32
C LYS A 233 -0.97 -42.51 -23.16
N GLU A 234 -1.50 -41.29 -23.20
CA GLU A 234 -2.69 -40.96 -24.01
C GLU A 234 -2.42 -41.16 -25.51
N GLU A 235 -1.27 -40.70 -26.03
CA GLU A 235 -0.88 -40.95 -27.42
C GLU A 235 -0.77 -42.44 -27.73
N GLU A 236 -0.22 -43.23 -26.81
CA GLU A 236 -0.11 -44.68 -26.98
C GLU A 236 -1.49 -45.37 -26.96
N GLU A 237 -2.37 -44.98 -26.05
CA GLU A 237 -3.75 -45.48 -25.99
C GLU A 237 -4.52 -45.13 -27.27
N VAL A 238 -4.40 -43.90 -27.78
CA VAL A 238 -5.02 -43.47 -29.04
C VAL A 238 -4.47 -44.26 -30.23
N ARG A 239 -3.16 -44.51 -30.28
CA ARG A 239 -2.53 -45.36 -31.31
C ARG A 239 -3.10 -46.77 -31.29
N GLN A 240 -3.24 -47.36 -30.11
CA GLN A 240 -3.80 -48.71 -29.94
C GLN A 240 -5.27 -48.78 -30.36
N GLN A 241 -6.10 -47.82 -29.92
CA GLN A 241 -7.50 -47.75 -30.32
C GLN A 241 -7.68 -47.56 -31.83
N ALA A 242 -6.84 -46.73 -32.46
CA ALA A 242 -6.88 -46.54 -33.91
C ALA A 242 -6.55 -47.82 -34.69
N LEU A 243 -5.63 -48.65 -34.17
CA LEU A 243 -5.30 -49.95 -34.77
C LEU A 243 -6.46 -50.95 -34.62
N VAL A 244 -7.11 -51.00 -33.47
CA VAL A 244 -8.29 -51.86 -33.24
C VAL A 244 -9.45 -51.43 -34.16
N ALA A 245 -9.78 -50.14 -34.19
CA ALA A 245 -10.84 -49.62 -35.04
C ALA A 245 -10.61 -49.86 -36.55
N LYS A 246 -9.35 -49.81 -37.02
CA LYS A 246 -9.01 -50.17 -38.41
C LYS A 246 -9.29 -51.63 -38.70
N LYS A 247 -8.93 -52.55 -37.78
CA LYS A 247 -9.18 -53.99 -37.94
C LYS A 247 -10.68 -54.28 -37.97
N GLU A 248 -11.47 -53.67 -37.09
CA GLU A 248 -12.93 -53.85 -37.05
C GLU A 248 -13.63 -53.35 -38.31
N LYS A 249 -13.26 -52.16 -38.82
CA LYS A 249 -13.80 -51.61 -40.07
C LYS A 249 -13.53 -52.52 -41.27
N GLU A 250 -12.35 -53.12 -41.35
CA GLU A 250 -12.02 -54.07 -42.42
C GLU A 250 -12.83 -55.38 -42.33
N ILE A 251 -13.14 -55.86 -41.12
CA ILE A 251 -14.02 -57.01 -40.90
C ILE A 251 -15.46 -56.69 -41.33
N GLN A 252 -15.99 -55.53 -40.93
CA GLN A 252 -17.34 -55.10 -41.29
C GLN A 252 -17.51 -54.91 -42.80
N LYS A 253 -16.55 -54.28 -43.49
CA LYS A 253 -16.58 -54.15 -44.96
C LYS A 253 -16.61 -55.51 -45.66
N LYS A 254 -15.82 -56.47 -45.19
CA LYS A 254 -15.81 -57.84 -45.75
C LYS A 254 -17.15 -58.54 -45.53
N ALA A 255 -17.79 -58.35 -44.38
CA ALA A 255 -19.12 -58.90 -44.09
C ALA A 255 -20.21 -58.27 -44.97
N ILE A 256 -20.26 -56.93 -45.07
CA ILE A 256 -21.24 -56.22 -45.91
C ILE A 256 -21.10 -56.61 -47.38
N LYS A 257 -19.86 -56.75 -47.89
CA LYS A 257 -19.63 -57.19 -49.28
C LYS A 257 -20.20 -58.58 -49.55
N LYS A 258 -20.09 -59.52 -48.60
CA LYS A 258 -20.65 -60.87 -48.73
C LYS A 258 -22.18 -60.84 -48.76
N GLU A 259 -22.82 -60.07 -47.88
CA GLU A 259 -24.28 -59.99 -47.80
C GLU A 259 -24.91 -59.25 -49.00
N ARG A 260 -24.29 -58.17 -49.50
CA ARG A 260 -24.71 -57.52 -50.76
C ARG A 260 -24.64 -58.49 -51.94
N GLN A 261 -23.59 -59.31 -52.02
CA GLN A 261 -23.44 -60.29 -53.09
C GLN A 261 -24.52 -61.38 -53.03
N LYS A 262 -24.90 -61.84 -51.83
CA LYS A 262 -26.00 -62.80 -51.63
C LYS A 262 -27.35 -62.22 -52.09
N LEU A 263 -27.63 -60.97 -51.74
CA LEU A 263 -28.86 -60.28 -52.14
C LEU A 263 -28.96 -60.20 -53.67
N ARG A 264 -27.89 -59.73 -54.35
CA ARG A 264 -27.83 -59.67 -55.82
C ARG A 264 -28.04 -61.03 -56.48
N THR A 265 -27.40 -62.07 -55.94
CA THR A 265 -27.50 -63.43 -56.50
C THR A 265 -28.91 -63.99 -56.36
N THR A 266 -29.56 -63.76 -55.22
CA THR A 266 -30.91 -64.24 -54.95
C THR A 266 -31.95 -63.54 -55.83
N CYS A 267 -31.86 -62.21 -55.97
CA CYS A 267 -32.73 -61.45 -56.88
C CYS A 267 -32.53 -61.83 -58.36
N LYS A 268 -31.28 -62.12 -58.78
CA LYS A 268 -30.98 -62.60 -60.14
C LYS A 268 -31.57 -63.98 -60.43
N ASN A 269 -31.52 -64.90 -59.46
CA ASN A 269 -32.07 -66.25 -59.61
C ASN A 269 -33.61 -66.26 -59.79
N TRP A 270 -34.28 -65.20 -59.34
CA TRP A 270 -35.73 -65.02 -59.49
C TRP A 270 -36.12 -64.06 -60.63
N ASN A 271 -35.19 -63.81 -61.56
CA ASN A 271 -35.37 -62.90 -62.69
C ASN A 271 -35.89 -61.51 -62.30
N TYR A 272 -35.43 -60.98 -61.15
CA TYR A 272 -35.89 -59.70 -60.61
C TYR A 272 -37.41 -59.58 -60.47
N PHE A 273 -38.09 -60.72 -60.23
CA PHE A 273 -39.50 -60.80 -59.90
C PHE A 273 -40.47 -60.27 -60.98
N SER A 274 -40.02 -60.12 -62.23
CA SER A 274 -40.84 -59.73 -63.38
C SER A 274 -40.41 -60.47 -64.64
N ASP A 275 -41.32 -60.59 -65.60
CA ASP A 275 -41.04 -61.14 -66.94
C ASP A 275 -41.05 -60.03 -68.01
N ASN A 276 -41.33 -58.78 -67.61
CA ASN A 276 -41.27 -57.58 -68.45
C ASN A 276 -39.91 -56.87 -68.28
N GLU A 277 -39.19 -56.67 -69.39
CA GLU A 277 -37.83 -56.11 -69.41
C GLU A 277 -37.73 -54.74 -68.74
N ALA A 278 -38.73 -53.87 -68.91
CA ALA A 278 -38.75 -52.53 -68.30
C ALA A 278 -38.87 -52.54 -66.77
N ASP A 279 -39.56 -53.53 -66.21
CA ASP A 279 -39.77 -53.64 -64.76
C ASP A 279 -38.61 -54.37 -64.08
N CYS A 280 -37.94 -55.28 -64.79
CA CYS A 280 -36.67 -55.87 -64.35
C CYS A 280 -35.58 -54.81 -64.16
N VAL A 281 -35.47 -53.84 -65.09
CA VAL A 281 -34.49 -52.76 -64.98
C VAL A 281 -34.73 -51.87 -63.76
N LYS A 282 -35.99 -51.48 -63.50
CA LYS A 282 -36.34 -50.70 -62.30
C LYS A 282 -36.04 -51.47 -61.01
N MET A 283 -36.34 -52.77 -60.98
CA MET A 283 -36.05 -53.59 -59.81
C MET A 283 -34.55 -53.79 -59.59
N MET A 284 -33.73 -53.82 -60.65
CA MET A 284 -32.27 -53.83 -60.52
C MET A 284 -31.74 -52.55 -59.87
N GLU A 285 -32.23 -51.38 -60.28
CA GLU A 285 -31.84 -50.10 -59.69
C GLU A 285 -32.23 -50.02 -58.20
N GLU A 286 -33.44 -50.48 -57.85
CA GLU A 286 -33.89 -50.48 -56.46
C GLU A 286 -33.14 -51.52 -55.60
N VAL A 287 -32.73 -52.68 -56.14
CA VAL A 287 -31.89 -53.65 -55.42
C VAL A 287 -30.47 -53.10 -55.19
N GLU A 288 -29.90 -52.35 -56.13
CA GLU A 288 -28.61 -51.68 -55.91
C GLU A 288 -28.71 -50.57 -54.87
N LYS A 289 -29.82 -49.81 -54.88
CA LYS A 289 -30.12 -48.82 -53.85
C LYS A 289 -30.25 -49.44 -52.46
N LEU A 290 -30.89 -50.60 -52.35
CA LEU A 290 -30.93 -51.39 -51.11
C LEU A 290 -29.53 -51.84 -50.69
N CYS A 291 -28.72 -52.34 -51.63
CA CYS A 291 -27.35 -52.74 -51.34
C CYS A 291 -26.57 -51.57 -50.75
N ASP A 292 -26.69 -50.37 -51.29
CA ASP A 292 -25.92 -49.21 -50.84
C ASP A 292 -26.38 -48.58 -49.54
N ARG A 293 -27.68 -48.62 -49.24
CA ARG A 293 -28.27 -47.96 -48.08
C ARG A 293 -28.41 -48.85 -46.85
N LEU A 294 -28.57 -50.17 -47.02
CA LEU A 294 -28.79 -51.07 -45.88
C LEU A 294 -27.49 -51.37 -45.13
N GLU A 295 -27.59 -51.38 -43.80
CA GLU A 295 -26.54 -51.81 -42.88
C GLU A 295 -26.41 -53.34 -42.85
N LEU A 296 -25.30 -53.84 -42.28
CA LEU A 296 -25.00 -55.27 -42.23
C LEU A 296 -26.15 -56.11 -41.63
N ALA A 297 -26.72 -55.65 -40.51
CA ALA A 297 -27.80 -56.37 -39.82
C ALA A 297 -29.08 -56.45 -40.67
N SER A 298 -29.45 -55.35 -41.32
CA SER A 298 -30.65 -55.29 -42.18
C SER A 298 -30.47 -56.11 -43.46
N LEU A 299 -29.25 -56.12 -44.03
CA LEU A 299 -28.91 -56.98 -45.18
C LEU A 299 -29.00 -58.46 -44.82
N GLN A 300 -28.53 -58.86 -43.63
CA GLN A 300 -28.65 -60.24 -43.15
C GLN A 300 -30.11 -60.64 -42.98
N CYS A 301 -30.90 -59.81 -42.30
CA CYS A 301 -32.34 -60.03 -42.10
C CYS A 301 -33.10 -60.17 -43.42
N LEU A 302 -32.81 -59.30 -44.40
CA LEU A 302 -33.41 -59.38 -45.73
C LEU A 302 -32.99 -60.64 -46.48
N ASN A 303 -31.71 -61.02 -46.44
CA ASN A 303 -31.24 -62.27 -47.08
C ASN A 303 -31.89 -63.51 -46.44
N GLU A 304 -32.04 -63.55 -45.12
CA GLU A 304 -32.74 -64.63 -44.42
C GLU A 304 -34.23 -64.71 -44.81
N ALA A 305 -34.91 -63.57 -44.89
CA ALA A 305 -36.29 -63.48 -45.37
C ALA A 305 -36.44 -63.97 -46.83
N LEU A 306 -35.45 -63.70 -47.68
CA LEU A 306 -35.47 -64.16 -49.08
C LEU A 306 -35.19 -65.66 -49.21
N THR A 307 -34.41 -66.26 -48.30
CA THR A 307 -34.17 -67.70 -48.33
C THR A 307 -35.33 -68.53 -47.78
N SER A 308 -36.21 -67.94 -46.98
CA SER A 308 -37.29 -68.64 -46.27
C SER A 308 -38.67 -68.53 -46.93
N THR A 309 -38.78 -67.77 -48.04
CA THR A 309 -40.06 -67.44 -48.69
C THR A 309 -40.10 -67.87 -50.16
N THR A 310 -41.30 -67.91 -50.74
CA THR A 310 -41.53 -68.17 -52.17
C THR A 310 -41.25 -66.93 -53.02
N ARG A 311 -41.13 -67.06 -54.35
CA ARG A 311 -40.84 -65.95 -55.29
C ARG A 311 -41.70 -64.70 -55.03
N GLU A 312 -42.99 -64.87 -54.76
CA GLU A 312 -43.90 -63.74 -54.48
C GLU A 312 -43.77 -63.19 -53.06
N GLY A 313 -43.48 -64.03 -52.07
CA GLY A 313 -43.19 -63.58 -50.70
C GLY A 313 -41.87 -62.80 -50.60
N GLY A 314 -40.85 -63.23 -51.34
CA GLY A 314 -39.58 -62.52 -51.46
C GLY A 314 -39.70 -61.19 -52.19
N LYS A 315 -40.56 -61.11 -53.22
CA LYS A 315 -40.89 -59.86 -53.92
C LYS A 315 -41.50 -58.85 -52.94
N ALA A 316 -42.49 -59.29 -52.15
CA ALA A 316 -43.13 -58.43 -51.14
C ALA A 316 -42.14 -57.94 -50.07
N ALA A 317 -41.20 -58.79 -49.64
CA ALA A 317 -40.17 -58.42 -48.67
C ALA A 317 -39.19 -57.37 -49.23
N VAL A 318 -38.75 -57.52 -50.49
CA VAL A 318 -37.87 -56.54 -51.16
C VAL A 318 -38.59 -55.22 -51.39
N VAL A 319 -39.83 -55.25 -51.89
CA VAL A 319 -40.63 -54.04 -52.13
C VAL A 319 -40.89 -53.29 -50.82
N LYS A 320 -41.22 -54.00 -49.74
CA LYS A 320 -41.40 -53.40 -48.41
C LYS A 320 -40.11 -52.70 -47.93
N GLN A 321 -38.96 -53.33 -48.10
CA GLN A 321 -37.67 -52.70 -47.74
C GLN A 321 -37.35 -51.49 -48.64
N ILE A 322 -37.71 -51.53 -49.92
CA ILE A 322 -37.56 -50.39 -50.85
C ILE A 322 -38.43 -49.22 -50.40
N GLU A 323 -39.68 -49.47 -50.03
CA GLU A 323 -40.60 -48.45 -49.52
C GLU A 323 -40.08 -47.82 -48.22
N GLU A 324 -39.59 -48.63 -47.29
CA GLU A 324 -38.98 -48.16 -46.04
C GLU A 324 -37.75 -47.28 -46.29
N ILE A 325 -36.86 -47.67 -47.22
CA ILE A 325 -35.68 -46.87 -47.59
C ILE A 325 -36.07 -45.58 -48.33
N ASN A 326 -37.08 -45.62 -49.20
CA ASN A 326 -37.57 -44.44 -49.89
C ASN A 326 -38.19 -43.43 -48.93
N GLU A 327 -38.94 -43.92 -47.95
CA GLU A 327 -39.50 -43.10 -46.88
C GLU A 327 -38.40 -42.51 -46.00
N GLN A 328 -37.35 -43.28 -45.70
CA GLN A 328 -36.19 -42.79 -44.96
C GLN A 328 -35.45 -41.69 -45.72
N ILE A 329 -35.19 -41.87 -47.03
CA ILE A 329 -34.56 -40.85 -47.88
C ILE A 329 -35.42 -39.58 -47.93
N ARG A 330 -36.75 -39.73 -48.01
CA ARG A 330 -37.68 -38.60 -47.99
C ARG A 330 -37.59 -37.81 -46.68
N ARG A 331 -37.58 -38.51 -45.54
CA ARG A 331 -37.41 -37.88 -44.22
C ARG A 331 -36.05 -37.20 -44.07
N GLU A 332 -34.96 -37.84 -44.49
CA GLU A 332 -33.62 -37.24 -44.49
C GLU A 332 -33.56 -35.94 -45.32
N LYS A 333 -34.22 -35.93 -46.48
CA LYS A 333 -34.31 -34.75 -47.36
C LYS A 333 -35.14 -33.64 -46.72
N GLU A 334 -36.30 -33.96 -46.15
CA GLU A 334 -37.16 -33.01 -45.43
C GLU A 334 -36.44 -32.42 -44.20
N GLU A 335 -35.71 -33.25 -43.45
CA GLU A 335 -34.90 -32.79 -42.32
C GLU A 335 -33.72 -31.93 -42.76
N ALA A 336 -33.03 -32.27 -43.84
CA ALA A 336 -31.96 -31.45 -44.39
C ALA A 336 -32.47 -30.09 -44.89
N GLU A 337 -33.61 -30.08 -45.58
CA GLU A 337 -34.29 -28.86 -46.00
C GLU A 337 -34.77 -28.03 -44.80
N ALA A 338 -35.28 -28.67 -43.74
CA ALA A 338 -35.67 -28.01 -42.50
C ALA A 338 -34.46 -27.43 -41.74
N ARG A 339 -33.34 -28.15 -41.67
CA ARG A 339 -32.07 -27.66 -41.09
C ARG A 339 -31.50 -26.49 -41.89
N MET A 340 -31.59 -26.54 -43.22
CA MET A 340 -31.16 -25.44 -44.09
C MET A 340 -32.08 -24.21 -43.95
N ARG A 341 -33.40 -24.41 -43.81
CA ARG A 341 -34.38 -23.34 -43.50
C ARG A 341 -34.22 -22.78 -42.09
N GLN A 342 -33.80 -23.60 -41.11
CA GLN A 342 -33.45 -23.12 -39.77
C GLN A 342 -32.16 -22.31 -39.81
N ALA A 343 -31.14 -22.76 -40.56
CA ALA A 343 -29.88 -22.03 -40.73
C ALA A 343 -30.09 -20.65 -41.39
N THR A 344 -31.00 -20.52 -42.36
CA THR A 344 -31.35 -19.23 -42.96
C THR A 344 -32.19 -18.34 -42.03
N LYS A 345 -33.14 -18.91 -41.25
CA LYS A 345 -33.88 -18.16 -40.21
C LYS A 345 -32.99 -17.69 -39.04
N SER A 346 -31.93 -18.42 -38.70
CA SER A 346 -30.95 -17.98 -37.69
C SER A 346 -30.02 -16.86 -38.17
N SER A 347 -29.97 -16.57 -39.48
CA SER A 347 -29.21 -15.42 -40.01
C SER A 347 -30.00 -14.10 -40.00
N GLU A 348 -31.33 -14.13 -39.86
CA GLU A 348 -32.19 -12.93 -39.77
C GLU A 348 -32.74 -12.66 -38.36
N LYS A 349 -32.42 -13.53 -37.38
CA LYS A 349 -32.91 -13.41 -36.00
C LYS A 349 -31.80 -13.48 -34.94
N SER A 350 -30.61 -12.97 -35.27
CA SER A 350 -29.55 -12.67 -34.31
C SER A 350 -29.43 -11.16 -34.00
N SER A 351 -30.57 -10.46 -33.97
CA SER A 351 -30.73 -9.25 -33.15
C SER A 351 -31.75 -9.57 -32.06
N THR A 352 -31.28 -10.22 -30.99
CA THR A 352 -31.70 -10.03 -29.58
C THR A 352 -31.26 -11.28 -28.80
N GLY A 353 -30.27 -11.11 -27.92
CA GLY A 353 -30.06 -12.00 -26.78
C GLY A 353 -28.78 -12.84 -26.79
N GLY A 354 -27.77 -12.38 -26.06
CA GLY A 354 -26.86 -13.25 -25.31
C GLY A 354 -25.41 -13.35 -25.78
N GLY A 355 -24.51 -12.67 -25.06
CA GLY A 355 -23.12 -13.12 -24.89
C GLY A 355 -22.07 -12.51 -25.83
N GLY A 356 -21.44 -11.41 -25.40
CA GLY A 356 -20.22 -10.90 -26.04
C GLY A 356 -19.98 -9.41 -25.80
N GLY A 357 -19.66 -9.03 -24.56
CA GLY A 357 -19.40 -7.65 -24.13
C GLY A 357 -18.16 -6.97 -24.73
N SER A 358 -17.72 -7.34 -25.95
CA SER A 358 -16.53 -6.76 -26.58
C SER A 358 -16.79 -6.03 -27.90
N LYS A 359 -18.02 -5.98 -28.44
CA LYS A 359 -18.24 -5.43 -29.81
C LYS A 359 -18.98 -4.09 -29.91
N ASN A 360 -19.70 -3.63 -28.89
CA ASN A 360 -20.45 -2.37 -29.00
C ASN A 360 -19.81 -1.26 -28.17
N TRP A 361 -19.00 -0.43 -28.83
CA TRP A 361 -18.56 0.88 -28.35
C TRP A 361 -19.39 1.94 -29.08
N PRO A 362 -20.41 2.53 -28.44
CA PRO A 362 -21.18 3.61 -29.05
C PRO A 362 -20.28 4.82 -29.30
N GLU A 363 -20.59 5.60 -30.34
CA GLU A 363 -19.76 6.74 -30.76
C GLU A 363 -19.57 7.77 -29.63
N ASP A 364 -20.59 7.97 -28.81
CA ASP A 364 -20.53 8.89 -27.67
C ASP A 364 -19.56 8.40 -26.57
N ASP A 365 -19.47 7.08 -26.35
CA ASP A 365 -18.48 6.47 -25.43
C ASP A 365 -17.05 6.58 -26.00
N LEU A 366 -16.89 6.50 -27.32
CA LEU A 366 -15.60 6.68 -28.00
C LEU A 366 -15.09 8.11 -27.81
N GLN A 367 -15.94 9.11 -27.99
CA GLN A 367 -15.59 10.51 -27.74
C GLN A 367 -15.24 10.75 -26.26
N LEU A 368 -16.03 10.17 -25.35
CA LEU A 368 -15.78 10.29 -23.92
C LEU A 368 -14.45 9.63 -23.51
N LEU A 369 -14.10 8.48 -24.11
CA LEU A 369 -12.82 7.82 -23.93
C LEU A 369 -11.65 8.68 -24.41
N ILE A 370 -11.74 9.26 -25.61
CA ILE A 370 -10.69 10.14 -26.17
C ILE A 370 -10.49 11.36 -25.27
N LYS A 371 -11.59 11.99 -24.83
CA LYS A 371 -11.56 13.13 -23.89
C LYS A 371 -10.91 12.74 -22.55
N ALA A 372 -11.30 11.60 -21.97
CA ALA A 372 -10.75 11.13 -20.71
C ALA A 372 -9.25 10.76 -20.80
N VAL A 373 -8.82 10.15 -21.91
CA VAL A 373 -7.41 9.80 -22.16
C VAL A 373 -6.52 11.05 -22.24
N ASN A 374 -7.04 12.16 -22.78
CA ASN A 374 -6.35 13.45 -22.84
C ASN A 374 -6.38 14.19 -21.49
N LEU A 375 -7.49 14.09 -20.75
CA LEU A 375 -7.65 14.71 -19.43
C LEU A 375 -6.73 14.05 -18.37
N PHE A 376 -6.46 12.74 -18.52
CA PHE A 376 -5.63 11.96 -17.62
C PHE A 376 -4.39 11.40 -18.37
N PRO A 377 -3.26 12.14 -18.44
CA PRO A 377 -2.04 11.69 -19.13
C PRO A 377 -1.34 10.52 -18.42
N ALA A 378 -0.40 9.87 -19.12
CA ALA A 378 0.31 8.70 -18.59
C ALA A 378 1.26 9.07 -17.44
N GLY A 379 1.17 8.37 -16.30
CA GLY A 379 2.05 8.64 -15.15
C GLY A 379 1.81 7.82 -13.88
N THR A 380 0.65 7.15 -13.72
CA THR A 380 0.34 6.32 -12.54
C THR A 380 -0.44 5.05 -12.91
N ASN A 381 -0.20 3.94 -12.17
CA ASN A 381 -0.78 2.62 -12.43
C ASN A 381 -2.32 2.58 -12.34
N SER A 382 -2.93 3.53 -11.62
CA SER A 382 -4.39 3.64 -11.46
C SER A 382 -5.09 4.47 -12.55
N ARG A 383 -4.36 4.92 -13.58
CA ARG A 383 -4.92 5.75 -14.69
C ARG A 383 -6.17 5.13 -15.31
N TRP A 384 -6.14 3.84 -15.59
CA TRP A 384 -7.23 3.16 -16.29
C TRP A 384 -8.48 2.98 -15.43
N GLU A 385 -8.33 2.94 -14.11
CA GLU A 385 -9.44 2.92 -13.16
C GLU A 385 -10.13 4.29 -13.10
N VAL A 386 -9.34 5.38 -13.07
CA VAL A 386 -9.86 6.75 -13.09
C VAL A 386 -10.61 7.04 -14.40
N ILE A 387 -10.06 6.63 -15.54
CA ILE A 387 -10.72 6.78 -16.84
C ILE A 387 -12.02 5.95 -16.89
N ALA A 388 -12.01 4.70 -16.41
CA ALA A 388 -13.22 3.87 -16.36
C ALA A 388 -14.31 4.50 -15.48
N ASN A 389 -13.95 5.04 -14.31
CA ASN A 389 -14.90 5.72 -13.43
C ASN A 389 -15.47 7.00 -14.05
N TYR A 390 -14.62 7.80 -14.69
CA TYR A 390 -15.05 8.99 -15.42
C TYR A 390 -16.02 8.64 -16.56
N MET A 391 -15.71 7.59 -17.33
CA MET A 391 -16.60 7.11 -18.39
C MET A 391 -17.94 6.60 -17.86
N ASN A 392 -17.92 5.84 -16.76
CA ASN A 392 -19.15 5.31 -16.14
C ASN A 392 -20.03 6.41 -15.54
N LEU A 393 -19.46 7.55 -15.14
CA LEU A 393 -20.20 8.70 -14.61
C LEU A 393 -20.82 9.57 -15.71
N HIS A 394 -20.19 9.62 -16.88
CA HIS A 394 -20.57 10.53 -17.96
C HIS A 394 -21.17 9.82 -19.20
N SER A 395 -21.25 8.49 -19.20
CA SER A 395 -21.90 7.74 -20.29
C SER A 395 -23.41 7.72 -20.10
N ALA A 396 -24.15 8.09 -21.15
CA ALA A 396 -25.61 8.01 -21.20
C ALA A 396 -26.14 6.59 -21.51
N THR A 397 -25.24 5.62 -21.78
CA THR A 397 -25.63 4.32 -22.33
C THR A 397 -25.90 3.24 -21.28
N GLY A 398 -25.67 3.55 -20.00
CA GLY A 398 -25.92 2.63 -18.87
C GLY A 398 -25.00 1.41 -18.81
N ILE A 399 -24.02 1.30 -19.73
CA ILE A 399 -23.08 0.18 -19.80
C ILE A 399 -21.88 0.47 -18.90
N LYS A 400 -21.71 -0.30 -17.83
CA LYS A 400 -20.53 -0.20 -16.95
C LYS A 400 -19.29 -0.77 -17.65
N ARG A 401 -18.26 0.04 -17.82
CA ARG A 401 -16.95 -0.33 -18.39
C ARG A 401 -15.91 -0.54 -17.30
N THR A 402 -15.11 -1.59 -17.41
CA THR A 402 -14.00 -1.85 -16.48
C THR A 402 -12.69 -1.25 -16.98
N ALA A 403 -11.71 -1.07 -16.09
CA ALA A 403 -10.37 -0.61 -16.47
C ALA A 403 -9.72 -1.48 -17.57
N LYS A 404 -10.06 -2.77 -17.61
CA LYS A 404 -9.59 -3.74 -18.62
C LYS A 404 -10.21 -3.50 -20.00
N ASP A 405 -11.48 -3.09 -20.06
CA ASP A 405 -12.16 -2.79 -21.33
C ASP A 405 -11.63 -1.49 -21.93
N VAL A 406 -11.44 -0.48 -21.07
CA VAL A 406 -10.93 0.85 -21.42
C VAL A 406 -9.50 0.78 -21.96
N ILE A 407 -8.59 0.05 -21.30
CA ILE A 407 -7.21 -0.10 -21.78
C ILE A 407 -7.15 -0.85 -23.11
N ASN A 408 -7.96 -1.89 -23.28
CA ASN A 408 -8.00 -2.68 -24.51
C ASN A 408 -8.51 -1.84 -25.69
N LYS A 409 -9.55 -1.03 -25.48
CA LYS A 409 -10.06 -0.14 -26.52
C LYS A 409 -9.12 1.01 -26.82
N ALA A 410 -8.52 1.64 -25.81
CA ALA A 410 -7.54 2.71 -25.99
C ALA A 410 -6.31 2.22 -26.78
N LYS A 411 -5.80 1.01 -26.48
CA LYS A 411 -4.73 0.37 -27.26
C LYS A 411 -5.16 0.04 -28.69
N SER A 412 -6.40 -0.40 -28.89
CA SER A 412 -6.94 -0.63 -30.23
C SER A 412 -7.02 0.65 -31.05
N LEU A 413 -7.42 1.77 -30.43
CA LEU A 413 -7.47 3.08 -31.09
C LEU A 413 -6.05 3.60 -31.38
N GLN A 414 -5.08 3.39 -30.49
CA GLN A 414 -3.68 3.76 -30.74
C GLN A 414 -3.10 3.08 -31.98
N LYS A 415 -3.49 1.82 -32.26
CA LYS A 415 -3.05 1.03 -33.42
C LYS A 415 -3.64 1.48 -34.77
N LEU A 416 -4.66 2.33 -34.78
CA LEU A 416 -5.24 2.86 -36.02
C LEU A 416 -4.40 4.03 -36.55
N ASP A 417 -4.31 4.13 -37.89
CA ASP A 417 -3.60 5.18 -38.64
C ASP A 417 -4.11 6.58 -38.24
N PRO A 418 -3.27 7.64 -38.13
CA PRO A 418 -3.72 8.98 -37.73
C PRO A 418 -4.88 9.52 -38.58
N HIS A 419 -4.88 9.24 -39.89
CA HIS A 419 -5.96 9.65 -40.79
C HIS A 419 -7.33 9.02 -40.43
N GLN A 420 -7.33 7.78 -39.94
CA GLN A 420 -8.55 7.09 -39.53
C GLN A 420 -9.10 7.64 -38.21
N LYS A 421 -8.24 8.16 -37.34
CA LYS A 421 -8.65 8.85 -36.09
C LYS A 421 -9.32 10.19 -36.40
N ASP A 422 -8.79 10.91 -37.38
CA ASP A 422 -9.34 12.18 -37.84
C ASP A 422 -10.69 11.99 -38.56
N ASP A 423 -10.85 10.93 -39.33
CA ASP A 423 -12.12 10.58 -39.99
C ASP A 423 -13.25 10.23 -38.98
N ILE A 424 -12.90 9.59 -37.86
CA ILE A 424 -13.83 9.30 -36.76
C ILE A 424 -14.24 10.61 -36.05
N ASN A 425 -13.27 11.46 -35.72
CA ASN A 425 -13.53 12.76 -35.12
C ASN A 425 -14.37 13.68 -36.03
N LYS A 426 -14.13 13.64 -37.35
CA LYS A 426 -14.86 14.43 -38.35
C LYS A 426 -16.31 13.98 -38.49
N LYS A 427 -16.56 12.67 -38.59
CA LYS A 427 -17.92 12.09 -38.65
C LYS A 427 -18.75 12.45 -37.41
N ALA A 428 -18.10 12.52 -36.25
CA ALA A 428 -18.76 12.89 -35.01
C ALA A 428 -19.03 14.41 -34.91
N PHE A 429 -18.13 15.25 -35.43
CA PHE A 429 -18.36 16.70 -35.54
C PHE A 429 -19.49 17.06 -36.52
N ASP A 430 -19.59 16.34 -37.63
CA ASP A 430 -20.68 16.50 -38.60
C ASP A 430 -22.04 16.08 -38.01
N LYS A 431 -22.07 15.06 -37.14
CA LYS A 431 -23.27 14.66 -36.41
C LYS A 431 -23.71 15.73 -35.39
N PHE A 432 -22.75 16.33 -34.66
CA PHE A 432 -23.02 17.44 -33.73
C PHE A 432 -23.59 18.68 -34.43
N LYS A 433 -23.05 19.06 -35.59
CA LYS A 433 -23.60 20.16 -36.42
C LYS A 433 -25.01 19.88 -36.93
N LYS A 434 -25.35 18.61 -37.16
CA LYS A 434 -26.67 18.19 -37.63
C LYS A 434 -27.73 18.20 -36.53
N GLU A 435 -27.34 17.97 -35.28
CA GLU A 435 -28.22 17.97 -34.10
C GLU A 435 -28.42 19.37 -33.48
N HIS A 436 -27.46 20.29 -33.64
CA HIS A 436 -27.57 21.68 -33.18
C HIS A 436 -27.34 22.68 -34.31
N GLY A 437 -28.38 22.98 -35.09
CA GLY A 437 -28.35 24.07 -36.07
C GLY A 437 -28.97 25.35 -35.52
N VAL A 438 -28.20 26.44 -35.33
CA VAL A 438 -28.71 27.83 -35.27
C VAL A 438 -27.68 28.84 -35.83
N VAL A 439 -28.25 29.78 -36.58
CA VAL A 439 -27.77 30.96 -37.32
C VAL A 439 -27.22 32.06 -36.38
N PRO A 440 -26.23 32.88 -36.76
CA PRO A 440 -25.74 33.97 -35.90
C PRO A 440 -26.68 35.19 -35.96
N GLN A 441 -27.15 35.66 -34.81
CA GLN A 441 -27.77 36.98 -34.68
C GLN A 441 -27.20 37.71 -33.45
N MET A 442 -26.67 38.91 -33.71
CA MET A 442 -26.29 39.93 -32.73
C MET A 442 -27.55 40.56 -32.13
N ASP A 443 -27.53 40.84 -30.83
CA ASP A 443 -28.05 42.11 -30.32
C ASP A 443 -27.44 42.45 -28.94
N SER A 444 -27.30 43.76 -28.74
CA SER A 444 -26.50 44.44 -27.73
C SER A 444 -27.39 44.92 -26.58
N ALA A 445 -27.02 44.66 -25.33
CA ALA A 445 -27.42 45.44 -24.16
C ALA A 445 -26.52 45.15 -22.95
N ALA A 446 -25.96 46.19 -22.35
CA ALA A 446 -25.27 46.22 -21.05
C ALA A 446 -25.85 47.40 -20.24
N PRO A 447 -25.57 47.59 -18.93
CA PRO A 447 -25.05 46.69 -17.89
C PRO A 447 -25.87 46.78 -16.57
N SER A 448 -25.68 45.83 -15.64
CA SER A 448 -25.86 46.13 -14.21
C SER A 448 -24.93 45.25 -13.38
N GLU A 449 -24.04 45.92 -12.65
CA GLU A 449 -23.01 45.33 -11.81
C GLU A 449 -23.62 44.59 -10.62
N ARG A 450 -23.28 43.31 -10.47
CA ARG A 450 -23.20 42.66 -9.15
C ARG A 450 -22.20 41.51 -9.17
N PHE A 451 -20.96 41.85 -8.83
CA PHE A 451 -19.95 41.02 -8.17
C PHE A 451 -19.81 39.57 -8.67
N GLU A 452 -19.00 39.40 -9.72
CA GLU A 452 -18.53 38.09 -10.18
C GLU A 452 -17.61 37.42 -9.16
N GLY A 453 -17.99 36.23 -8.71
CA GLY A 453 -17.08 35.23 -8.19
C GLY A 453 -17.14 34.01 -9.09
N SER A 454 -16.39 34.01 -10.20
CA SER A 454 -16.21 32.83 -11.05
C SER A 454 -14.93 32.06 -10.68
N PRO A 455 -14.99 30.73 -10.51
CA PRO A 455 -13.84 29.86 -10.32
C PRO A 455 -13.21 29.59 -11.69
N LEU A 456 -12.16 30.32 -12.04
CA LEU A 456 -11.42 30.07 -13.28
C LEU A 456 -10.28 29.08 -13.06
N ASP A 457 -10.27 28.11 -13.98
CA ASP A 457 -9.33 27.04 -14.18
C ASP A 457 -7.86 27.46 -14.06
N SER A 458 -7.09 26.61 -13.37
CA SER A 458 -5.65 26.65 -13.39
C SER A 458 -5.14 26.32 -14.80
N SER A 459 -4.93 27.36 -15.61
CA SER A 459 -4.21 27.26 -16.89
C SER A 459 -2.90 26.47 -16.71
N PRO A 460 -2.51 25.57 -17.62
CA PRO A 460 -1.26 24.81 -17.51
C PRO A 460 -0.05 25.75 -17.42
N TRP A 461 0.92 25.42 -16.56
CA TRP A 461 2.14 26.23 -16.36
C TRP A 461 2.93 26.32 -17.67
N THR A 462 3.20 27.54 -18.14
CA THR A 462 4.06 27.75 -19.30
C THR A 462 5.55 27.64 -18.91
N THR A 463 6.41 27.41 -19.90
CA THR A 463 7.87 27.34 -19.69
C THR A 463 8.44 28.66 -19.14
N GLU A 464 7.84 29.79 -19.52
CA GLU A 464 8.24 31.12 -19.07
C GLU A 464 7.87 31.38 -17.61
N GLU A 465 6.63 31.07 -17.22
CA GLU A 465 6.17 31.15 -15.82
C GLU A 465 7.01 30.24 -14.90
N GLN A 466 7.37 29.06 -15.38
CA GLN A 466 8.19 28.11 -14.64
C GLN A 466 9.62 28.63 -14.43
N LYS A 467 10.21 29.27 -15.45
CA LYS A 467 11.54 29.89 -15.34
C LYS A 467 11.54 31.03 -14.33
N LEU A 468 10.48 31.85 -14.32
CA LEU A 468 10.29 32.93 -13.35
C LEU A 468 10.14 32.39 -11.91
N LEU A 469 9.39 31.30 -11.73
CA LEU A 469 9.25 30.63 -10.42
C LEU A 469 10.59 30.11 -9.90
N GLU A 470 11.39 29.48 -10.76
CA GLU A 470 12.71 28.94 -10.39
C GLU A 470 13.73 30.04 -10.08
N GLN A 471 13.69 31.15 -10.82
CA GLN A 471 14.49 32.32 -10.55
C GLN A 471 14.08 32.96 -9.21
N ALA A 472 12.78 33.14 -8.95
CA ALA A 472 12.27 33.68 -7.70
C ALA A 472 12.63 32.79 -6.48
N LEU A 473 12.61 31.47 -6.64
CA LEU A 473 13.02 30.52 -5.60
C LEU A 473 14.51 30.60 -5.25
N LYS A 474 15.37 30.96 -6.22
CA LYS A 474 16.80 31.22 -5.98
C LYS A 474 17.02 32.57 -5.30
N THR A 475 16.26 33.59 -5.69
CA THR A 475 16.35 34.94 -5.12
C THR A 475 15.84 35.00 -3.68
N TYR A 476 14.82 34.21 -3.32
CA TYR A 476 14.23 34.20 -1.98
C TYR A 476 14.45 32.84 -1.28
N PRO A 477 15.52 32.68 -0.49
CA PRO A 477 15.81 31.46 0.27
C PRO A 477 14.80 31.21 1.41
N VAL A 478 14.88 30.03 2.02
CA VAL A 478 13.90 29.51 3.01
C VAL A 478 13.73 30.44 4.24
N ASN A 479 14.78 31.19 4.60
CA ASN A 479 14.79 32.05 5.78
C ASN A 479 14.21 33.45 5.55
N THR A 480 13.69 33.74 4.35
CA THR A 480 13.12 35.05 4.02
C THR A 480 11.70 35.18 4.60
N PRO A 481 11.40 36.22 5.40
CA PRO A 481 10.03 36.48 5.84
C PRO A 481 9.13 36.80 4.63
N GLU A 482 7.90 36.29 4.67
CA GLU A 482 6.91 36.41 3.58
C GLU A 482 7.39 35.89 2.22
N ARG A 483 8.29 34.88 2.24
CA ARG A 483 8.90 34.26 1.07
C ARG A 483 7.93 34.03 -0.09
N TRP A 484 6.78 33.43 0.19
CA TRP A 484 5.82 33.04 -0.85
C TRP A 484 5.04 34.22 -1.45
N GLU A 485 4.91 35.33 -0.75
CA GLU A 485 4.30 36.55 -1.29
C GLU A 485 5.25 37.23 -2.26
N LYS A 486 6.54 37.30 -1.91
CA LYS A 486 7.59 37.81 -2.80
C LYS A 486 7.79 36.94 -4.04
N ILE A 487 7.64 35.62 -3.90
CA ILE A 487 7.69 34.69 -5.05
C ILE A 487 6.49 34.88 -5.97
N ALA A 488 5.27 35.01 -5.42
CA ALA A 488 4.07 35.22 -6.22
C ALA A 488 4.11 36.57 -6.97
N ALA A 489 4.65 37.62 -6.35
CA ALA A 489 4.83 38.92 -7.00
C ALA A 489 5.79 38.85 -8.20
N ALA A 490 6.71 37.88 -8.24
CA ALA A 490 7.66 37.67 -9.34
C ALA A 490 7.12 36.78 -10.47
N VAL A 491 5.91 36.21 -10.33
CA VAL A 491 5.26 35.37 -11.34
C VAL A 491 3.88 35.94 -11.67
N PRO A 492 3.78 36.89 -12.63
CA PRO A 492 2.51 37.49 -13.00
C PRO A 492 1.49 36.43 -13.43
N GLY A 493 0.24 36.56 -12.98
CA GLY A 493 -0.84 35.64 -13.33
C GLY A 493 -0.93 34.38 -12.47
N ARG A 494 -0.04 34.18 -11.49
CA ARG A 494 -0.08 33.02 -10.57
C ARG A 494 -0.18 33.45 -9.12
N SER A 495 -1.07 32.82 -8.36
CA SER A 495 -1.25 33.13 -6.95
C SER A 495 -0.17 32.50 -6.08
N LYS A 496 -0.05 33.00 -4.84
CA LYS A 496 0.76 32.40 -3.77
C LYS A 496 0.49 30.88 -3.61
N LYS A 497 -0.78 30.47 -3.72
CA LYS A 497 -1.19 29.06 -3.61
C LYS A 497 -0.72 28.22 -4.79
N ASP A 498 -0.73 28.78 -6.01
CA ASP A 498 -0.30 28.07 -7.23
C ASP A 498 1.22 27.83 -7.22
N CYS A 499 1.99 28.83 -6.81
CA CYS A 499 3.45 28.72 -6.69
C CYS A 499 3.86 27.64 -5.67
N MET A 500 3.19 27.59 -4.51
CA MET A 500 3.42 26.55 -3.50
C MET A 500 3.05 25.15 -3.98
N LYS A 501 1.89 25.00 -4.64
CA LYS A 501 1.43 23.73 -5.19
C LYS A 501 2.40 23.20 -6.24
N ARG A 502 2.87 24.07 -7.15
CA ARG A 502 3.84 23.73 -8.18
C ARG A 502 5.21 23.34 -7.61
N TYR A 503 5.67 24.06 -6.58
CA TYR A 503 6.90 23.71 -5.86
C TYR A 503 6.82 22.32 -5.19
N LYS A 504 5.70 22.04 -4.49
CA LYS A 504 5.50 20.75 -3.81
C LYS A 504 5.44 19.56 -4.77
N VAL A 505 4.74 19.71 -5.90
CA VAL A 505 4.59 18.66 -6.94
C VAL A 505 5.88 18.39 -7.71
N ARG A 506 6.85 19.30 -7.71
CA ARG A 506 8.11 19.13 -8.47
C ARG A 506 9.31 18.78 -7.59
N TYR A 507 9.42 19.43 -6.44
CA TYR A 507 10.62 19.38 -5.61
C TYR A 507 10.48 18.52 -4.35
N LEU A 508 9.25 18.26 -3.87
CA LEU A 508 9.02 17.42 -2.68
C LEU A 508 8.57 16.00 -3.01
N THR A 509 8.15 15.73 -4.25
CA THR A 509 7.74 14.40 -4.74
C THR A 509 8.76 13.75 -5.68
N SER A 510 9.96 14.33 -5.80
CA SER A 510 11.10 13.75 -6.57
C SER A 510 12.09 12.98 -5.66
N PHE A 511 11.59 12.35 -4.60
CA PHE A 511 12.35 11.41 -3.77
C PHE A 511 11.71 10.03 -3.80
#